data_AF-A0A1V2TM91-F1
#
_entry.id   AF-A0A1V2TM91-F1
#
_cell.length_a   1.000
_cell.length_b   1.000
_cell.length_c   1.000
_cell.angle_alpha   90.00
_cell.angle_beta   90.00
_cell.angle_gamma   90.00
#
_symmetry.space_group_name_H-M   'P 1'
#
loop_
_entity.id
_entity.type
_entity.pdbx_description
1 polymer ?
#
loop_
_entity_poly.entity_id
_entity_poly.type
_entity_poly.pdbx_seq_one_letter_code
_entity_poly.pdbx_strand_id
1 'polypeptide(L)'
;MASLSEWWSRVAQRITIALGKGAGSAKDLPGGTASNLRGVATEKVNNDGDLAKGMPQLPPAPVRQALPPPDPTPAPAPEPAAVQTRTENRDIPPATLENSLTNLAPGSNERLSRFGPGNGFSGVYHPESGKILAYPSGDTRYIDSGERPANLLTRFGGHADVNDIFCDLTGFNHRDNVGFVALLRDDGSLGCRWNSASVNGENPSFPGTAVPDEIRPGLMKALQESTGRNVESDT
;
A
#
# COMPACT_ATOMS: atom_id res chain seq x y z
N MET A 1 -8.52 9.11 -26.40
CA MET A 1 -7.22 8.93 -25.72
C MET A 1 -6.47 10.23 -25.84
N ALA A 2 -6.04 10.84 -24.74
CA ALA A 2 -5.21 12.04 -24.79
C ALA A 2 -3.83 11.68 -25.38
N SER A 3 -3.21 12.60 -26.10
CA SER A 3 -1.85 12.41 -26.63
C SER A 3 -0.82 12.35 -25.49
N LEU A 4 0.31 11.66 -25.71
CA LEU A 4 1.41 11.58 -24.73
C LEU A 4 1.88 12.98 -24.28
N SER A 5 1.86 13.95 -25.20
CA SER A 5 2.18 15.36 -24.94
C SER A 5 1.13 16.05 -24.06
N GLU A 6 -0.17 15.78 -24.24
CA GLU A 6 -1.22 16.31 -23.37
C GLU A 6 -1.16 15.68 -21.98
N TRP A 7 -0.79 14.40 -21.89
CA TRP A 7 -0.59 13.72 -20.61
C TRP A 7 0.58 14.33 -19.84
N TRP A 8 1.74 14.51 -20.50
CA TRP A 8 2.87 15.23 -19.91
C TRP A 8 2.53 16.68 -19.59
N SER A 9 1.73 17.37 -20.40
CA SER A 9 1.26 18.72 -20.05
C SER A 9 0.38 18.73 -18.82
N ARG A 10 -0.48 17.73 -18.59
CA ARG A 10 -1.33 17.62 -17.39
C ARG A 10 -0.52 17.27 -16.16
N VAL A 11 0.41 16.33 -16.27
CA VAL A 11 1.36 15.97 -15.20
C VAL A 11 2.26 17.17 -14.86
N ALA A 12 2.85 17.81 -15.88
CA ALA A 12 3.69 19.00 -15.70
C ALA A 12 2.91 20.22 -15.17
N GLN A 13 1.66 20.43 -15.60
CA GLN A 13 0.80 21.49 -15.05
C GLN A 13 0.46 21.24 -13.58
N ARG A 14 0.17 19.98 -13.20
CA ARG A 14 -0.08 19.62 -11.79
C ARG A 14 1.17 19.78 -10.92
N ILE A 15 2.33 19.37 -11.42
CA ILE A 15 3.64 19.56 -10.75
C ILE A 15 3.99 21.06 -10.63
N THR A 16 3.71 21.86 -11.66
CA THR A 16 4.03 23.31 -11.66
C THR A 16 3.15 24.11 -10.69
N ILE A 17 1.88 23.76 -10.53
CA ILE A 17 0.96 24.46 -9.61
C ILE A 17 1.40 24.28 -8.13
N ALA A 18 2.08 23.19 -7.79
CA ALA A 18 2.59 22.94 -6.44
C ALA A 18 3.82 23.80 -6.06
N LEU A 19 4.56 24.35 -7.03
CA LEU A 19 5.76 25.18 -6.79
C LEU A 19 5.47 26.69 -6.70
N GLY A 20 4.26 27.14 -7.04
CA GLY A 20 3.92 28.56 -7.14
C GLY A 20 3.26 29.22 -5.91
N LYS A 21 3.02 28.50 -4.80
CA LYS A 21 2.21 29.01 -3.66
C LYS A 21 2.95 29.10 -2.30
N GLY A 22 4.28 29.00 -2.27
CA GLY A 22 5.04 28.85 -1.03
C GLY A 22 6.03 29.96 -0.67
N ALA A 23 5.67 31.24 -0.81
CA ALA A 23 6.45 32.36 -0.24
C ALA A 23 5.54 33.29 0.58
N GLY A 24 4.85 32.72 1.56
CA GLY A 24 4.09 33.45 2.57
C GLY A 24 4.92 33.61 3.85
N SER A 25 5.31 34.84 4.14
CA SER A 25 6.08 35.28 5.30
C SER A 25 5.49 34.77 6.63
N ALA A 26 6.27 34.04 7.43
CA ALA A 26 5.93 33.70 8.80
C ALA A 26 6.08 34.96 9.69
N LYS A 27 4.96 35.44 10.24
CA LYS A 27 4.94 36.35 11.39
C LYS A 27 3.97 35.81 12.43
N ASP A 28 4.50 35.62 13.63
CA ASP A 28 3.92 35.81 14.95
C ASP A 28 2.47 35.37 15.20
N LEU A 29 2.29 34.34 16.04
CA LEU A 29 1.16 34.27 16.98
C LEU A 29 1.58 33.66 18.32
N PRO A 30 1.21 34.29 19.47
CA PRO A 30 1.54 33.81 20.80
C PRO A 30 0.43 32.96 21.45
N GLY A 31 0.86 32.09 22.37
CA GLY A 31 0.27 31.74 23.67
C GLY A 31 -1.26 31.59 23.80
N GLY A 32 -1.71 30.35 24.04
CA GLY A 32 -3.03 30.04 24.59
C GLY A 32 -2.97 28.86 25.55
N THR A 33 -3.09 29.15 26.85
CA THR A 33 -3.16 28.20 27.97
C THR A 33 -4.58 27.67 28.22
N ALA A 34 -4.62 26.50 28.88
CA ALA A 34 -5.65 25.97 29.79
C ALA A 34 -6.89 25.25 29.20
N SER A 35 -7.09 23.98 29.58
CA SER A 35 -7.95 23.62 30.72
C SER A 35 -8.24 22.12 30.81
N ASN A 36 -8.27 21.67 32.07
CA ASN A 36 -8.81 20.44 32.65
C ASN A 36 -10.04 19.82 31.95
N LEU A 37 -10.17 18.48 32.04
CA LEU A 37 -11.42 17.82 32.42
C LEU A 37 -11.17 16.43 33.05
N ARG A 38 -11.74 16.26 34.25
CA ARG A 38 -11.87 15.04 35.07
C ARG A 38 -13.07 14.20 34.61
N GLY A 39 -13.03 12.89 34.90
CA GLY A 39 -14.17 11.96 34.99
C GLY A 39 -13.65 10.51 34.95
N VAL A 40 -13.51 9.74 36.04
CA VAL A 40 -14.44 9.16 37.04
C VAL A 40 -15.30 7.98 36.52
N ALA A 41 -15.20 6.85 37.25
CA ALA A 41 -16.13 5.71 37.38
C ALA A 41 -16.20 4.69 36.21
N THR A 42 -16.41 3.36 36.39
CA THR A 42 -16.85 2.55 37.54
C THR A 42 -16.57 1.06 37.33
N GLU A 43 -16.36 0.41 38.46
CA GLU A 43 -16.40 -1.01 38.82
C GLU A 43 -17.69 -1.74 38.39
N LYS A 44 -17.59 -3.05 38.05
CA LYS A 44 -18.64 -4.05 38.30
C LYS A 44 -18.05 -5.46 38.41
N VAL A 45 -17.95 -5.91 39.66
CA VAL A 45 -17.94 -7.31 40.11
C VAL A 45 -19.33 -7.92 39.87
N ASN A 46 -19.39 -9.23 39.59
CA ASN A 46 -20.41 -10.21 40.03
C ASN A 46 -20.25 -11.50 39.23
N ASN A 47 -20.65 -12.69 39.66
CA ASN A 47 -20.67 -13.38 40.96
C ASN A 47 -21.19 -14.80 40.61
N ASP A 48 -20.68 -15.80 41.33
CA ASP A 48 -21.32 -17.08 41.70
C ASP A 48 -22.26 -17.85 40.75
N GLY A 49 -21.84 -19.09 40.48
CA GLY A 49 -22.54 -20.26 41.00
C GLY A 49 -23.62 -20.89 40.12
N ASP A 50 -23.40 -22.16 39.74
CA ASP A 50 -24.48 -23.13 39.91
C ASP A 50 -23.97 -24.57 40.12
N LEU A 51 -24.55 -25.19 41.14
CA LEU A 51 -24.32 -26.53 41.66
C LEU A 51 -25.42 -27.44 41.10
N ALA A 52 -25.13 -28.24 40.08
CA ALA A 52 -26.02 -29.32 39.65
C ALA A 52 -25.32 -30.67 39.79
N LYS A 53 -25.47 -31.27 40.97
CA LYS A 53 -25.29 -32.72 41.21
C LYS A 53 -26.42 -33.47 40.51
N GLY A 54 -26.10 -34.43 39.65
CA GLY A 54 -27.07 -35.32 39.00
C GLY A 54 -26.47 -36.70 38.73
N MET A 55 -27.22 -37.74 39.07
CA MET A 55 -26.85 -39.15 39.26
C MET A 55 -26.21 -39.87 38.05
N PRO A 56 -25.43 -40.95 38.26
CA PRO A 56 -24.91 -41.78 37.18
C PRO A 56 -26.05 -42.51 36.46
N GLN A 57 -26.31 -42.12 35.21
CA GLN A 57 -27.13 -42.87 34.27
C GLN A 57 -26.43 -44.19 33.91
N LEU A 58 -27.16 -45.30 34.04
CA LEU A 58 -26.72 -46.59 33.51
C LEU A 58 -26.58 -46.48 31.98
N PRO A 59 -25.51 -47.04 31.39
CA PRO A 59 -25.30 -46.94 29.96
C PRO A 59 -26.43 -47.67 29.21
N PRO A 60 -27.07 -47.04 28.21
CA PRO A 60 -28.01 -47.73 27.36
C PRO A 60 -27.31 -48.85 26.59
N ALA A 61 -28.00 -49.98 26.40
CA ALA A 61 -27.52 -51.07 25.57
C ALA A 61 -27.18 -50.56 24.16
N PRO A 62 -26.11 -51.06 23.50
CA PRO A 62 -25.70 -50.59 22.20
C PRO A 62 -26.79 -50.91 21.17
N VAL A 63 -27.52 -49.86 20.77
CA VAL A 63 -28.38 -49.90 19.59
C VAL A 63 -27.47 -50.22 18.42
N ARG A 64 -27.68 -51.36 17.76
CA ARG A 64 -27.03 -51.66 16.48
C ARG A 64 -27.53 -50.65 15.47
N GLN A 65 -26.83 -49.52 15.38
CA GLN A 65 -27.02 -48.55 14.30
C GLN A 65 -26.73 -49.29 12.99
N ALA A 66 -27.75 -49.38 12.14
CA ALA A 66 -27.53 -49.68 10.75
C ALA A 66 -26.50 -48.66 10.24
N LEU A 67 -25.42 -49.15 9.62
CA LEU A 67 -24.43 -48.27 9.01
C LEU A 67 -25.17 -47.31 8.08
N PRO A 68 -25.02 -45.99 8.24
CA PRO A 68 -25.59 -45.06 7.29
C PRO A 68 -25.09 -45.44 5.89
N PRO A 69 -25.93 -45.31 4.85
CA PRO A 69 -25.46 -45.47 3.48
C PRO A 69 -24.21 -44.60 3.31
N PRO A 70 -23.19 -45.07 2.58
CA PRO A 70 -21.98 -44.28 2.34
C PRO A 70 -22.41 -42.92 1.78
N ASP A 71 -21.90 -41.85 2.40
CA ASP A 71 -22.19 -40.50 1.95
C ASP A 71 -21.93 -40.42 0.44
N PRO A 72 -22.86 -39.83 -0.34
CA PRO A 72 -22.62 -39.63 -1.76
C PRO A 72 -21.30 -38.87 -1.89
N THR A 73 -20.36 -39.44 -2.64
CA THR A 73 -19.07 -38.80 -2.90
C THR A 73 -19.35 -37.36 -3.32
N PRO A 74 -18.89 -36.35 -2.56
CA PRO A 74 -19.18 -34.97 -2.90
C PRO A 74 -18.69 -34.74 -4.32
N ALA A 75 -19.59 -34.26 -5.17
CA ALA A 75 -19.23 -33.86 -6.52
C ALA A 75 -17.99 -32.95 -6.40
N PRO A 76 -16.96 -33.14 -7.26
CA PRO A 76 -15.78 -32.30 -7.21
C PRO A 76 -16.24 -30.84 -7.20
N ALA A 77 -15.80 -30.10 -6.18
CA ALA A 77 -16.11 -28.68 -6.07
C ALA A 77 -15.79 -28.05 -7.43
N PRO A 78 -16.69 -27.24 -8.02
CA PRO A 78 -16.42 -26.61 -9.29
C PRO A 78 -15.06 -25.94 -9.19
N GLU A 79 -14.14 -26.33 -10.07
CA GLU A 79 -12.83 -25.68 -10.18
C GLU A 79 -13.11 -24.18 -10.21
N PRO A 80 -12.55 -23.38 -9.29
CA PRO A 80 -12.80 -21.96 -9.26
C PRO A 80 -12.48 -21.45 -10.66
N ALA A 81 -13.52 -20.93 -11.34
CA ALA A 81 -13.40 -20.46 -12.71
C ALA A 81 -12.16 -19.57 -12.74
N ALA A 82 -11.15 -19.98 -13.51
CA ALA A 82 -9.90 -19.26 -13.59
C ALA A 82 -10.26 -17.84 -13.98
N VAL A 83 -10.23 -16.93 -12.99
CA VAL A 83 -10.42 -15.51 -13.21
C VAL A 83 -9.24 -15.15 -14.08
N GLN A 84 -9.48 -15.08 -15.39
CA GLN A 84 -8.50 -14.60 -16.33
C GLN A 84 -8.32 -13.14 -15.97
N THR A 85 -7.34 -12.87 -15.12
CA THR A 85 -6.73 -11.57 -14.92
C THR A 85 -6.06 -11.21 -16.24
N ARG A 86 -6.89 -10.89 -17.23
CA ARG A 86 -6.49 -10.30 -18.49
C ARG A 86 -6.08 -8.86 -18.18
N THR A 87 -4.99 -8.75 -17.44
CA THR A 87 -4.17 -7.55 -17.43
C THR A 87 -3.59 -7.52 -18.84
N GLU A 88 -4.36 -6.96 -19.77
CA GLU A 88 -3.85 -6.69 -21.09
C GLU A 88 -2.55 -5.91 -20.88
N ASN A 89 -1.44 -6.49 -21.34
CA ASN A 89 -0.17 -5.78 -21.42
C ASN A 89 -0.39 -4.62 -22.38
N ARG A 90 -0.91 -3.51 -21.86
CA ARG A 90 -0.88 -2.24 -22.56
C ARG A 90 0.59 -1.91 -22.72
N ASP A 91 0.98 -1.59 -23.95
CA ASP A 91 2.32 -1.08 -24.21
C ASP A 91 2.46 0.26 -23.48
N ILE A 92 3.03 0.23 -22.27
CA ILE A 92 3.30 1.42 -21.50
C ILE A 92 4.52 2.09 -22.11
N PRO A 93 4.41 3.35 -22.59
CA PRO A 93 5.54 4.06 -23.17
C PRO A 93 6.72 4.12 -22.17
N PRO A 94 7.96 3.77 -22.57
CA PRO A 94 9.10 3.75 -21.66
C PRO A 94 9.34 5.08 -20.92
N ALA A 95 9.09 6.20 -21.62
CA ALA A 95 9.19 7.54 -21.03
C ALA A 95 8.28 7.75 -19.83
N THR A 96 7.08 7.14 -19.82
CA THR A 96 6.15 7.24 -18.69
C THR A 96 6.75 6.63 -17.43
N LEU A 97 7.54 5.57 -17.56
CA LEU A 97 8.15 4.86 -16.43
C LEU A 97 9.58 5.34 -16.13
N GLU A 98 10.03 6.44 -16.73
CA GLU A 98 11.38 6.93 -16.47
C GLU A 98 11.61 7.14 -14.97
N ASN A 99 12.76 6.71 -14.45
CA ASN A 99 13.15 6.88 -13.04
C ASN A 99 12.25 6.18 -11.98
N SER A 100 11.21 5.45 -12.38
CA SER A 100 10.31 4.80 -11.43
C SER A 100 10.79 3.42 -10.97
N LEU A 101 10.36 3.01 -9.77
CA LEU A 101 10.45 1.63 -9.28
C LEU A 101 9.13 0.95 -9.60
N THR A 102 9.15 -0.10 -10.42
CA THR A 102 7.91 -0.72 -10.92
C THR A 102 8.14 -2.11 -11.50
N ASN A 103 7.08 -2.93 -11.46
CA ASN A 103 6.98 -4.20 -12.19
C ASN A 103 5.94 -4.15 -13.33
N LEU A 104 5.58 -2.93 -13.79
CA LEU A 104 4.76 -2.71 -14.97
C LEU A 104 5.56 -2.85 -16.27
N ALA A 105 6.89 -2.65 -16.19
CA ALA A 105 7.84 -2.88 -17.27
C ALA A 105 9.20 -3.32 -16.68
N PRO A 106 10.05 -4.02 -17.45
CA PRO A 106 11.41 -4.34 -17.02
C PRO A 106 12.27 -3.07 -16.80
N GLY A 107 13.49 -3.23 -16.30
CA GLY A 107 14.46 -2.13 -16.23
C GLY A 107 14.45 -1.32 -14.93
N SER A 108 13.75 -1.78 -13.88
CA SER A 108 13.59 -1.03 -12.63
C SER A 108 14.88 -1.00 -11.80
N ASN A 109 15.67 -2.07 -11.80
CA ASN A 109 16.99 -2.10 -11.16
C ASN A 109 17.99 -1.12 -11.82
N GLU A 110 18.01 -1.08 -13.16
CA GLU A 110 18.86 -0.19 -13.96
C GLU A 110 18.48 1.28 -13.76
N ARG A 111 17.19 1.57 -13.57
CA ARG A 111 16.72 2.91 -13.20
C ARG A 111 17.17 3.28 -11.79
N LEU A 112 17.04 2.34 -10.84
CA LEU A 112 17.43 2.56 -9.43
C LEU A 112 18.93 2.81 -9.28
N SER A 113 19.80 2.22 -10.11
CA SER A 113 21.25 2.40 -10.00
C SER A 113 21.75 3.83 -10.26
N ARG A 114 20.88 4.72 -10.76
CA ARG A 114 21.17 6.15 -10.96
C ARG A 114 21.02 6.98 -9.67
N PHE A 115 20.52 6.36 -8.60
CA PHE A 115 20.17 7.02 -7.34
C PHE A 115 21.05 6.53 -6.20
N GLY A 116 21.45 7.45 -5.32
CA GLY A 116 22.28 7.17 -4.15
C GLY A 116 21.47 7.08 -2.85
N PRO A 117 22.12 6.70 -1.75
CA PRO A 117 21.50 6.64 -0.43
C PRO A 117 20.81 7.94 -0.02
N GLY A 118 19.75 7.81 0.78
CA GLY A 118 18.89 8.91 1.23
C GLY A 118 17.82 9.34 0.23
N ASN A 119 17.90 8.92 -1.03
CA ASN A 119 16.86 9.16 -2.02
C ASN A 119 15.57 8.41 -1.67
N GLY A 120 14.43 9.07 -1.88
CA GLY A 120 13.11 8.57 -1.53
C GLY A 120 12.18 8.45 -2.72
N PHE A 121 11.25 7.52 -2.64
CA PHE A 121 10.29 7.22 -3.68
C PHE A 121 8.88 7.14 -3.08
N SER A 122 7.95 7.94 -3.59
CA SER A 122 6.54 7.85 -3.24
C SER A 122 5.89 6.82 -4.16
N GLY A 123 5.30 5.78 -3.58
CA GLY A 123 4.78 4.63 -4.31
C GLY A 123 3.36 4.24 -3.98
N VAL A 124 2.79 3.46 -4.89
CA VAL A 124 1.46 2.86 -4.81
C VAL A 124 1.55 1.38 -5.20
N TYR A 125 0.78 0.54 -4.51
CA TYR A 125 0.70 -0.90 -4.68
C TYR A 125 -0.75 -1.34 -4.79
N HIS A 126 -1.06 -2.25 -5.72
CA HIS A 126 -2.37 -2.92 -5.79
C HIS A 126 -2.27 -4.35 -5.24
N PRO A 127 -2.80 -4.63 -4.04
CA PRO A 127 -2.59 -5.89 -3.32
C PRO A 127 -2.97 -7.15 -4.09
N GLU A 128 -4.10 -7.13 -4.80
CA GLU A 128 -4.60 -8.31 -5.51
C GLU A 128 -3.74 -8.69 -6.72
N SER A 129 -3.27 -7.67 -7.46
CA SER A 129 -2.49 -7.90 -8.69
C SER A 129 -0.98 -8.01 -8.48
N GLY A 130 -0.48 -7.60 -7.31
CA GLY A 130 0.95 -7.50 -7.04
C GLY A 130 1.67 -6.35 -7.79
N LYS A 131 0.95 -5.45 -8.46
CA LYS A 131 1.55 -4.37 -9.26
C LYS A 131 1.95 -3.17 -8.42
N ILE A 132 3.12 -2.59 -8.72
CA ILE A 132 3.68 -1.43 -8.05
C ILE A 132 4.12 -0.34 -9.02
N LEU A 133 4.04 0.91 -8.55
CA LEU A 133 4.67 2.06 -9.19
C LEU A 133 5.13 3.04 -8.11
N ALA A 134 6.39 3.46 -8.15
CA ALA A 134 6.91 4.50 -7.28
C ALA A 134 7.82 5.46 -8.03
N TYR A 135 7.63 6.76 -7.85
CA TYR A 135 8.45 7.80 -8.46
C TYR A 135 9.37 8.46 -7.44
N PRO A 136 10.53 8.99 -7.88
CA PRO A 136 11.38 9.83 -7.05
C PRO A 136 10.58 10.93 -6.37
N SER A 137 10.84 11.19 -5.09
CA SER A 137 10.16 12.25 -4.35
C SER A 137 11.10 13.01 -3.41
N GLY A 138 10.65 14.18 -2.95
CA GLY A 138 11.37 15.00 -1.98
C GLY A 138 12.67 15.59 -2.54
N ASP A 139 13.79 15.25 -1.91
CA ASP A 139 15.12 15.79 -2.27
C ASP A 139 15.93 14.84 -3.17
N THR A 140 15.27 13.90 -3.83
CA THR A 140 15.94 12.88 -4.64
C THR A 140 16.75 13.47 -5.79
N ARG A 141 17.99 12.98 -5.94
CA ARG A 141 18.97 13.42 -6.96
C ARG A 141 19.68 12.25 -7.62
N TYR A 142 20.09 12.44 -8.88
CA TYR A 142 21.00 11.49 -9.53
C TYR A 142 22.39 11.53 -8.90
N ILE A 143 23.05 10.38 -8.79
CA ILE A 143 24.43 10.30 -8.27
C ILE A 143 25.38 11.07 -9.20
N ASP A 144 25.27 10.85 -10.51
CA ASP A 144 26.29 11.28 -11.46
C ASP A 144 26.28 12.80 -11.67
N SER A 145 25.10 13.42 -11.70
CA SER A 145 24.94 14.85 -12.00
C SER A 145 24.54 15.70 -10.79
N GLY A 146 24.00 15.11 -9.73
CA GLY A 146 23.37 15.85 -8.62
C GLY A 146 22.06 16.56 -9.00
N GLU A 147 21.61 16.43 -10.24
CA GLU A 147 20.37 17.04 -10.73
C GLU A 147 19.13 16.32 -10.19
N ARG A 148 18.00 17.04 -10.20
CA ARG A 148 16.70 16.49 -9.83
C ARG A 148 16.07 15.76 -11.03
N PRO A 149 15.48 14.57 -10.85
CA PRO A 149 14.71 13.92 -11.91
C PRO A 149 13.58 14.81 -12.44
N ALA A 150 13.32 14.75 -13.74
CA ALA A 150 12.28 15.56 -14.38
C ALA A 150 10.86 15.26 -13.84
N ASN A 151 10.65 14.03 -13.37
CA ASN A 151 9.41 13.54 -12.77
C ASN A 151 9.47 13.45 -11.24
N LEU A 152 10.30 14.29 -10.60
CA LEU A 152 10.40 14.37 -9.14
C LEU A 152 9.07 14.87 -8.54
N LEU A 153 8.52 14.08 -7.62
CA LEU A 153 7.30 14.43 -6.92
C LEU A 153 7.57 15.26 -5.66
N THR A 154 6.58 16.06 -5.29
CA THR A 154 6.61 16.79 -4.03
C THR A 154 6.61 15.82 -2.84
N ARG A 155 7.30 16.21 -1.77
CA ARG A 155 7.36 15.40 -0.53
C ARG A 155 5.99 15.11 0.07
N PHE A 156 5.06 16.06 -0.05
CA PHE A 156 3.69 15.93 0.40
C PHE A 156 2.76 15.92 -0.81
N GLY A 157 1.76 15.02 -0.81
CA GLY A 157 0.82 14.87 -1.91
C GLY A 157 1.26 13.92 -3.03
N GLY A 158 2.56 13.60 -3.13
CA GLY A 158 3.09 12.75 -4.21
C GLY A 158 2.42 11.37 -4.33
N HIS A 159 1.89 10.81 -3.24
CA HIS A 159 1.13 9.54 -3.33
C HIS A 159 -0.15 9.66 -4.15
N ALA A 160 -0.88 10.78 -4.06
CA ALA A 160 -2.09 11.00 -4.85
C ALA A 160 -1.74 11.07 -6.34
N ASP A 161 -0.69 11.81 -6.70
CA ASP A 161 -0.21 11.89 -8.09
C ASP A 161 0.23 10.52 -8.63
N VAL A 162 0.95 9.72 -7.83
CA VAL A 162 1.32 8.35 -8.23
C VAL A 162 0.08 7.47 -8.39
N ASN A 163 -0.91 7.59 -7.51
CA ASN A 163 -2.14 6.80 -7.57
C ASN A 163 -2.92 7.10 -8.86
N ASP A 164 -3.05 8.38 -9.22
CA ASP A 164 -3.66 8.80 -10.48
C ASP A 164 -2.96 8.18 -11.69
N ILE A 165 -1.63 8.30 -11.76
CA ILE A 165 -0.83 7.72 -12.85
C ILE A 165 -0.98 6.20 -12.90
N PHE A 166 -0.96 5.55 -11.74
CA PHE A 166 -1.04 4.11 -11.62
C PHE A 166 -2.40 3.57 -12.09
N CYS A 167 -3.50 4.24 -11.71
CA CYS A 167 -4.85 3.93 -12.19
C CYS A 167 -4.99 4.18 -13.70
N ASP A 168 -4.45 5.28 -14.23
CA ASP A 168 -4.47 5.55 -15.68
C ASP A 168 -3.78 4.44 -16.49
N LEU A 169 -2.64 3.95 -15.99
CA LEU A 169 -1.85 2.90 -16.65
C LEU A 169 -2.50 1.52 -16.59
N THR A 170 -3.11 1.19 -15.45
CA THR A 170 -3.57 -0.19 -15.15
C THR A 170 -5.07 -0.38 -15.29
N GLY A 171 -5.86 0.68 -15.18
CA GLY A 171 -7.31 0.63 -15.07
C GLY A 171 -7.82 0.22 -13.69
N PHE A 172 -6.95 0.09 -12.68
CA PHE A 172 -7.36 -0.20 -11.31
C PHE A 172 -8.12 0.98 -10.68
N ASN A 173 -8.89 0.69 -9.63
CA ASN A 173 -9.58 1.71 -8.87
C ASN A 173 -8.62 2.35 -7.85
N HIS A 174 -8.68 3.68 -7.71
CA HIS A 174 -7.89 4.43 -6.73
C HIS A 174 -8.05 3.90 -5.30
N ARG A 175 -9.26 3.42 -4.97
CA ARG A 175 -9.64 2.98 -3.63
C ARG A 175 -9.16 1.56 -3.28
N ASP A 176 -8.62 0.84 -4.25
CA ASP A 176 -8.14 -0.53 -4.05
C ASP A 176 -6.62 -0.57 -3.84
N ASN A 177 -5.97 0.59 -3.99
CA ASN A 177 -4.52 0.71 -3.88
C ASN A 177 -4.08 1.15 -2.48
N VAL A 178 -2.81 0.88 -2.16
CA VAL A 178 -2.15 1.34 -0.93
C VAL A 178 -0.89 2.14 -1.24
N GLY A 179 -0.67 3.23 -0.51
CA GLY A 179 0.47 4.13 -0.64
C GLY A 179 1.60 3.77 0.33
N PHE A 180 2.84 3.89 -0.13
CA PHE A 180 4.06 3.62 0.64
C PHE A 180 5.19 4.58 0.26
N VAL A 181 6.23 4.67 1.09
CA VAL A 181 7.49 5.35 0.74
C VAL A 181 8.62 4.35 0.79
N ALA A 182 9.41 4.26 -0.27
CA ALA A 182 10.68 3.52 -0.28
C ALA A 182 11.85 4.49 -0.13
N LEU A 183 12.81 4.18 0.72
CA LEU A 183 14.03 4.94 0.98
C LEU A 183 15.24 4.07 0.65
N LEU A 184 16.13 4.57 -0.21
CA LEU A 184 17.39 3.89 -0.50
C LEU A 184 18.37 4.12 0.66
N ARG A 185 18.82 3.03 1.30
CA ARG A 185 19.74 3.08 2.44
C ARG A 185 21.20 3.03 1.99
N ASP A 186 22.11 3.28 2.93
CA ASP A 186 23.56 3.32 2.69
C ASP A 186 24.14 1.96 2.24
N ASP A 187 23.53 0.85 2.66
CA ASP A 187 23.90 -0.51 2.24
C ASP A 187 23.29 -0.93 0.89
N GLY A 188 22.53 -0.03 0.25
CA GLY A 188 21.82 -0.30 -1.00
C GLY A 188 20.51 -1.08 -0.84
N SER A 189 20.05 -1.36 0.39
CA SER A 189 18.71 -1.88 0.67
C SER A 189 17.64 -0.78 0.54
N LEU A 190 16.38 -1.19 0.48
CA LEU A 190 15.22 -0.30 0.51
C LEU A 190 14.50 -0.41 1.86
N GLY A 191 14.41 0.71 2.59
CA GLY A 191 13.53 0.86 3.75
C GLY A 191 12.12 1.28 3.30
N CYS A 192 11.08 0.62 3.79
CA CYS A 192 9.69 0.89 3.44
C CYS A 192 8.91 1.48 4.61
N ARG A 193 8.36 2.69 4.40
CA ARG A 193 7.42 3.32 5.33
C ARG A 193 5.99 3.21 4.82
N TRP A 194 5.07 2.98 5.73
CA TRP A 194 3.72 2.52 5.41
C TRP A 194 2.66 3.62 5.42
N ASN A 195 3.02 4.86 5.70
CA ASN A 195 2.05 5.94 5.90
C ASN A 195 1.75 6.72 4.62
N SER A 196 0.47 6.86 4.30
CA SER A 196 -0.04 7.72 3.23
C SER A 196 -1.43 8.23 3.58
N ALA A 197 -1.56 9.50 3.95
CA ALA A 197 -2.86 10.08 4.29
C ALA A 197 -3.80 10.16 3.06
N SER A 198 -3.26 10.41 1.87
CA SER A 198 -4.06 10.62 0.65
C SER A 198 -4.46 9.33 -0.06
N VAL A 199 -3.72 8.23 0.11
CA VAL A 199 -4.08 6.95 -0.52
C VAL A 199 -4.68 6.01 0.52
N ASN A 200 -3.96 5.73 1.61
CA ASN A 200 -4.43 4.80 2.63
C ASN A 200 -5.62 5.38 3.42
N GLY A 201 -5.60 6.68 3.73
CA GLY A 201 -6.69 7.33 4.44
C GLY A 201 -8.01 7.43 3.65
N GLU A 202 -7.96 7.24 2.32
CA GLU A 202 -9.14 7.26 1.44
C GLU A 202 -9.61 5.84 1.03
N ASN A 203 -8.81 4.81 1.34
CA ASN A 203 -9.08 3.42 1.04
C ASN A 203 -10.15 2.88 2.02
N PRO A 204 -11.34 2.47 1.54
CA PRO A 204 -12.43 2.02 2.40
C PRO A 204 -12.24 0.59 2.93
N SER A 205 -11.25 -0.16 2.43
CA SER A 205 -11.03 -1.56 2.79
C SER A 205 -10.39 -1.73 4.17
N PHE A 206 -9.78 -0.67 4.72
CA PHE A 206 -9.21 -0.68 6.06
C PHE A 206 -9.19 0.73 6.67
N PRO A 207 -9.25 0.86 8.01
CA PRO A 207 -9.16 2.15 8.67
C PRO A 207 -7.70 2.64 8.81
N GLY A 208 -7.52 3.96 8.81
CA GLY A 208 -6.24 4.60 9.15
C GLY A 208 -5.41 5.01 7.93
N THR A 209 -4.17 5.44 8.17
CA THR A 209 -3.27 5.96 7.12
C THR A 209 -2.06 5.07 6.86
N ALA A 210 -1.93 3.97 7.61
CA ALA A 210 -0.84 3.01 7.46
C ALA A 210 -1.30 1.80 6.63
N VAL A 211 -0.42 1.24 5.81
CA VAL A 211 -0.66 -0.06 5.14
C VAL A 211 -0.86 -1.16 6.20
N PRO A 212 -1.93 -1.97 6.14
CA PRO A 212 -2.15 -3.11 7.03
C PRO A 212 -0.98 -4.11 7.01
N ASP A 213 -0.65 -4.71 8.16
CA ASP A 213 0.51 -5.59 8.32
C ASP A 213 0.47 -6.80 7.37
N GLU A 214 -0.72 -7.32 7.11
CA GLU A 214 -0.97 -8.45 6.21
C GLU A 214 -0.66 -8.15 4.73
N ILE A 215 -0.69 -6.88 4.32
CA ILE A 215 -0.40 -6.45 2.95
C ILE A 215 1.10 -6.22 2.73
N ARG A 216 1.83 -5.81 3.79
CA ARG A 216 3.24 -5.40 3.70
C ARG A 216 4.18 -6.46 3.08
N PRO A 217 4.08 -7.76 3.41
CA PRO A 217 4.95 -8.78 2.81
C PRO A 217 4.82 -8.86 1.28
N GLY A 218 3.60 -8.76 0.74
CA GLY A 218 3.37 -8.80 -0.71
C GLY A 218 3.99 -7.59 -1.42
N LEU A 219 3.86 -6.40 -0.82
CA LEU A 219 4.46 -5.17 -1.33
C LEU A 219 5.99 -5.24 -1.31
N MET A 220 6.59 -5.66 -0.19
CA MET A 220 8.04 -5.80 -0.07
C MET A 220 8.60 -6.79 -1.09
N LYS A 221 7.90 -7.92 -1.30
CA LYS A 221 8.24 -8.90 -2.33
C LYS A 221 8.21 -8.28 -3.73
N ALA A 222 7.17 -7.53 -4.08
CA ALA A 222 7.08 -6.86 -5.38
C ALA A 222 8.22 -5.84 -5.61
N LEU A 223 8.59 -5.09 -4.58
CA LEU A 223 9.75 -4.19 -4.63
C LEU A 223 11.07 -4.96 -4.81
N GLN A 224 11.26 -6.05 -4.05
CA GLN A 224 12.45 -6.89 -4.15
C GLN A 224 12.59 -7.49 -5.54
N GLU A 225 11.52 -8.06 -6.09
CA GLU A 225 11.52 -8.66 -7.43
C GLU A 225 11.76 -7.64 -8.53
N SER A 226 11.20 -6.42 -8.41
CA SER A 226 11.39 -5.37 -9.42
C SER A 226 12.76 -4.68 -9.38
N THR A 227 13.36 -4.57 -8.19
CA THR A 227 14.61 -3.80 -8.01
C THR A 227 15.84 -4.67 -7.81
N GLY A 228 15.69 -5.96 -7.48
CA GLY A 228 16.79 -6.83 -7.08
C GLY A 228 17.45 -6.44 -5.77
N ARG A 229 16.83 -5.57 -4.96
CA ARG A 229 17.34 -5.11 -3.66
C ARG A 229 16.70 -5.85 -2.51
N ASN A 230 17.40 -5.91 -1.38
CA ASN A 230 16.78 -6.28 -0.11
C ASN A 230 15.81 -5.18 0.29
N VAL A 231 14.64 -5.57 0.79
CA VAL A 231 13.57 -4.64 1.21
C VAL A 231 13.18 -4.95 2.64
N GLU A 232 13.14 -3.93 3.48
CA GLU A 232 12.81 -4.05 4.90
C GLU A 232 11.78 -3.00 5.31
N SER A 233 11.06 -3.29 6.38
CA SER A 233 10.17 -2.31 7.01
C SER A 233 10.97 -1.26 7.76
N ASP A 234 10.71 0.01 7.50
CA ASP A 234 11.10 1.13 8.36
C ASP A 234 9.97 1.38 9.36
N THR A 235 10.28 1.26 10.65
CA THR A 235 9.38 1.62 11.75
C THR A 235 9.32 3.12 11.97
#